data_AF-A0A6L8BAZ7-F1
#
_entry.id   AF-A0A6L8BAZ7-F1
#
_cell.length_a   1.000
_cell.length_b   1.000
_cell.length_c   1.000
_cell.angle_alpha   90.00
_cell.angle_beta   90.00
_cell.angle_gamma   90.00
#
_symmetry.space_group_name_H-M   'P 1'
#
loop_
_entity.id
_entity.type
_entity.pdbx_description
1 polymer ?
#
loop_
_entity_poly.entity_id
_entity_poly.type
_entity_poly.pdbx_seq_one_letter_code
_entity_poly.pdbx_strand_id
1 'polypeptide(L)'
;RGGNMIDVDPGTGGPVNLHRFWDTDAVALSGLGVEDYVRSLAGLIETNAVTWVQDTLMDWARESQSLRPDVYDFGGRANRLTRDYLENAERITRLRLAQAGVRLAAEVNRALCDPADASP
;
A
#
# COMPACT_ATOMS: atom_id res chain seq x y z
N ARG A 1 4.47 15.22 10.49
CA ARG A 1 5.46 15.01 9.41
C ARG A 1 5.56 13.53 9.01
N GLY A 2 4.42 12.82 8.87
CA GLY A 2 4.30 11.48 8.27
C GLY A 2 5.42 10.45 8.51
N GLY A 3 5.97 10.32 9.72
CA GLY A 3 7.07 9.38 9.98
C GLY A 3 8.49 9.84 9.56
N ASN A 4 8.65 11.00 8.92
CA ASN A 4 9.95 11.48 8.43
C ASN A 4 10.99 11.79 9.52
N MET A 5 10.55 11.94 10.77
CA MET A 5 11.42 12.25 11.91
C MET A 5 11.51 11.09 12.91
N ILE A 6 11.06 9.90 12.52
CA ILE A 6 11.06 8.71 13.37
C ILE A 6 12.01 7.71 12.72
N ASP A 7 13.13 7.43 13.37
CA ASP A 7 14.08 6.45 12.90
C ASP A 7 13.70 5.04 13.37
N VAL A 8 13.75 4.08 12.45
CA VAL A 8 13.48 2.66 12.67
C VAL A 8 14.58 1.81 12.06
N ASP A 9 14.88 0.66 12.66
CA ASP A 9 15.86 -0.30 12.13
C ASP A 9 15.15 -1.52 11.52
N PRO A 10 15.11 -1.66 10.17
CA PRO A 10 14.51 -2.80 9.49
C PRO A 10 15.39 -4.06 9.50
N GLY A 11 16.63 -3.98 10.00
CA GLY A 11 17.56 -5.10 10.07
C GLY A 11 18.34 -5.38 8.77
N THR A 12 18.33 -4.47 7.80
CA THR A 12 18.90 -4.67 6.44
C THR A 12 20.11 -3.78 6.11
N GLY A 13 20.62 -2.98 7.06
CA GLY A 13 21.78 -2.12 6.78
C GLY A 13 21.89 -0.84 7.59
N GLY A 14 21.09 -0.69 8.65
CA GLY A 14 21.09 0.48 9.53
C GLY A 14 19.72 1.16 9.60
N PRO A 15 19.57 2.16 10.49
CA PRO A 15 18.31 2.86 10.66
C PRO A 15 17.92 3.66 9.41
N VAL A 16 16.63 3.67 9.12
CA VAL A 16 15.96 4.49 8.11
C VAL A 16 14.85 5.29 8.77
N ASN A 17 14.36 6.36 8.12
CA ASN A 17 13.15 6.99 8.62
C ASN A 17 11.91 6.13 8.30
N LEU A 18 10.91 6.17 9.18
CA LEU A 18 9.68 5.37 9.07
C LEU A 18 8.95 5.65 7.74
N HIS A 19 9.00 6.88 7.25
CA HIS A 19 8.38 7.25 5.98
C HIS A 19 8.97 6.48 4.78
N ARG A 20 10.30 6.51 4.63
CA ARG A 20 11.07 5.81 3.60
C ARG A 20 10.93 4.30 3.72
N PHE A 21 10.84 3.78 4.96
CA PHE A 21 10.50 2.38 5.15
C PHE A 21 9.19 2.01 4.43
N TRP A 22 8.11 2.76 4.67
CA TRP A 22 6.82 2.49 4.02
C TRP A 22 6.82 2.78 2.52
N ASP A 23 7.53 3.81 2.06
CA ASP A 23 7.57 4.18 0.64
C ASP A 23 8.43 3.25 -0.22
N THR A 24 9.43 2.59 0.37
CA THR A 24 10.44 1.83 -0.38
C THR A 24 10.68 0.43 0.19
N ASP A 25 11.12 0.34 1.45
CA ASP A 25 11.57 -0.92 2.02
C ASP A 25 10.43 -1.93 2.18
N ALA A 26 9.22 -1.48 2.55
CA ALA A 26 8.03 -2.30 2.72
C ALA A 26 7.54 -2.95 1.40
N VAL A 27 7.75 -2.27 0.26
CA VAL A 27 7.45 -2.82 -1.07
C VAL A 27 8.44 -3.94 -1.42
N ALA A 28 9.70 -3.75 -1.04
CA ALA A 28 10.77 -4.70 -1.31
C ALA A 28 10.72 -5.96 -0.41
N LEU A 29 9.92 -5.97 0.66
CA LEU A 29 9.82 -7.11 1.59
C LEU A 29 9.40 -8.42 0.91
N SER A 30 8.61 -8.35 -0.15
CA SER A 30 8.20 -9.53 -0.92
C SER A 30 9.37 -10.27 -1.58
N GLY A 31 10.50 -9.58 -1.79
CA GLY A 31 11.64 -10.10 -2.55
C GLY A 31 11.36 -10.33 -4.04
N LEU A 32 10.17 -9.95 -4.54
CA LEU A 32 9.77 -10.15 -5.93
C LEU A 32 10.28 -9.01 -6.82
N GLY A 33 10.61 -9.34 -8.07
CA GLY A 33 10.74 -8.35 -9.13
C GLY A 33 9.39 -7.71 -9.45
N VAL A 34 9.41 -6.53 -10.10
CA VAL A 34 8.19 -5.73 -10.36
C VAL A 34 7.10 -6.53 -11.09
N GLU A 35 7.46 -7.28 -12.14
CA GLU A 35 6.50 -8.06 -12.92
C GLU A 35 5.83 -9.16 -12.11
N ASP A 36 6.61 -9.89 -11.31
CA ASP A 36 6.12 -10.96 -10.45
C ASP A 36 5.28 -10.39 -9.29
N TYR A 37 5.68 -9.23 -8.76
CA TYR A 37 4.91 -8.53 -7.73
C TYR A 37 3.55 -8.12 -8.26
N VAL A 38 3.48 -7.50 -9.44
CA VAL A 38 2.21 -7.15 -10.10
C VAL A 38 1.36 -8.39 -10.34
N ARG A 39 1.94 -9.47 -10.87
CA ARG A 39 1.21 -10.74 -11.09
C ARG A 39 0.66 -11.30 -9.78
N SER A 40 1.40 -11.18 -8.69
CA SER A 40 0.94 -11.63 -7.37
C SER A 40 -0.32 -10.88 -6.91
N LEU A 41 -0.53 -9.63 -7.34
CA LEU A 41 -1.70 -8.82 -6.96
C LEU A 41 -2.98 -9.23 -7.68
N ALA A 42 -2.88 -9.95 -8.81
CA ALA A 42 -4.00 -10.23 -9.71
C ALA A 42 -5.23 -10.81 -8.99
N GLY A 43 -5.06 -11.90 -8.22
CA GLY A 43 -6.19 -12.52 -7.51
C GLY A 43 -6.84 -11.61 -6.46
N LEU A 44 -6.06 -10.73 -5.83
CA LEU A 44 -6.59 -9.76 -4.86
C LEU A 44 -7.42 -8.67 -5.58
N ILE A 45 -6.95 -8.21 -6.73
CA ILE A 45 -7.62 -7.25 -7.61
C ILE A 45 -8.93 -7.85 -8.14
N GLU A 46 -8.87 -9.04 -8.75
CA GLU A 46 -10.04 -9.73 -9.32
C GLU A 46 -11.16 -9.90 -8.31
N THR A 47 -10.81 -10.24 -7.06
CA THR A 47 -11.80 -10.48 -6.00
C THR A 47 -12.48 -9.19 -5.53
N ASN A 48 -11.80 -8.04 -5.54
CA ASN A 48 -12.24 -6.84 -4.82
C ASN A 48 -12.50 -5.61 -5.70
N ALA A 49 -12.13 -5.64 -6.98
CA ALA A 49 -12.14 -4.45 -7.84
C ALA A 49 -13.52 -3.77 -7.88
N VAL A 50 -14.60 -4.55 -8.03
CA VAL A 50 -15.98 -4.03 -8.09
C VAL A 50 -16.35 -3.21 -6.85
N THR A 51 -15.84 -3.60 -5.68
CA THR A 51 -16.08 -2.87 -4.43
C THR A 51 -15.21 -1.61 -4.36
N TRP A 52 -13.90 -1.73 -4.64
CA TRP A 52 -12.97 -0.61 -4.47
C TRP A 52 -13.20 0.55 -5.45
N VAL A 53 -13.78 0.30 -6.62
CA VAL A 53 -14.11 1.39 -7.58
C VAL A 53 -15.28 2.26 -7.14
N GLN A 54 -16.06 1.85 -6.12
CA GLN A 54 -17.16 2.64 -5.58
C GLN A 54 -16.70 3.67 -4.54
N ASP A 55 -15.48 3.52 -4.01
CA ASP A 55 -14.96 4.39 -2.95
C ASP A 55 -14.66 5.80 -3.46
N THR A 56 -14.96 6.80 -2.64
CA THR A 56 -14.62 8.20 -2.95
C THR A 56 -13.18 8.54 -2.55
N LEU A 57 -12.63 9.63 -3.08
CA LEU A 57 -11.32 10.15 -2.66
C LEU A 57 -11.21 10.33 -1.13
N MET A 58 -12.31 10.74 -0.48
CA MET A 58 -12.35 10.92 0.97
C MET A 58 -12.29 9.58 1.70
N ASP A 59 -12.88 8.52 1.15
CA ASP A 59 -12.78 7.17 1.70
C ASP A 59 -11.34 6.66 1.62
N TRP A 60 -10.65 6.91 0.50
CA TRP A 60 -9.25 6.49 0.34
C TRP A 60 -8.35 7.16 1.38
N ALA A 61 -8.58 8.46 1.64
CA ALA A 61 -7.85 9.22 2.64
C ALA A 61 -8.14 8.74 4.06
N ARG A 62 -9.42 8.47 4.38
CA ARG A 62 -9.84 7.91 5.68
C ARG A 62 -9.24 6.54 5.93
N GLU A 63 -9.22 5.69 4.90
CA GLU A 63 -8.65 4.35 4.94
C GLU A 63 -7.12 4.38 5.16
N SER A 64 -6.39 5.24 4.43
CA SER A 64 -4.95 5.46 4.72
C SER A 64 -4.74 5.98 6.15
N GLN A 65 -5.62 6.86 6.61
CA GLN A 65 -5.53 7.44 7.95
C GLN A 65 -5.83 6.43 9.06
N SER A 66 -6.74 5.48 8.83
CA SER A 66 -7.12 4.45 9.80
C SER A 66 -6.04 3.39 10.01
N LEU A 67 -5.08 3.26 9.09
CA LEU A 67 -3.91 2.37 9.22
C LEU A 67 -2.81 2.93 10.11
N ARG A 68 -2.94 4.16 10.62
CA ARG A 68 -1.94 4.77 11.49
C ARG A 68 -1.60 3.92 12.73
N PRO A 69 -2.55 3.29 13.44
CA PRO A 69 -2.22 2.39 14.54
C PRO A 69 -1.24 1.30 14.11
N ASP A 70 -1.48 0.59 13.00
CA ASP A 70 -0.55 -0.41 12.46
C ASP A 70 0.80 0.20 12.06
N VAL A 71 0.80 1.37 11.41
CA VAL A 71 2.02 2.06 10.94
C VAL A 71 2.93 2.44 12.12
N TYR A 72 2.36 2.91 13.23
CA TYR A 72 3.13 3.36 14.40
C TYR A 72 3.34 2.27 15.46
N ASP A 73 2.78 1.07 15.29
CA ASP A 73 2.96 -0.08 16.20
C ASP A 73 4.24 -0.90 15.89
N PHE A 74 5.35 -0.21 15.62
CA PHE A 74 6.62 -0.87 15.31
C PHE A 74 7.35 -1.44 16.54
N GLY A 75 6.94 -1.05 17.75
CA GLY A 75 6.99 -1.86 18.98
C GLY A 75 8.31 -2.56 19.38
N GLY A 76 9.46 -2.16 18.86
CA GLY A 76 10.72 -2.86 19.04
C GLY A 76 11.62 -2.32 20.13
N ARG A 77 12.54 -3.17 20.63
CA ARG A 77 13.71 -2.68 21.40
C ARG A 77 14.56 -1.79 20.51
N ALA A 78 14.90 -0.59 20.98
CA ALA A 78 15.75 0.36 20.26
C ALA A 78 15.25 0.68 18.83
N ASN A 79 13.94 0.76 18.62
CA ASN A 79 13.27 1.03 17.33
C ASN A 79 13.53 -0.01 16.23
N ARG A 80 13.94 -1.23 16.59
CA ARG A 80 14.10 -2.32 15.63
C ARG A 80 12.76 -2.94 15.26
N LEU A 81 12.44 -2.96 13.97
CA LEU A 81 11.20 -3.55 13.47
C LEU A 81 11.14 -5.05 13.79
N THR A 82 10.01 -5.49 14.35
CA THR A 82 9.78 -6.92 14.64
C THR A 82 9.43 -7.67 13.36
N ARG A 83 9.55 -9.01 13.39
CA ARG A 83 9.12 -9.86 12.27
C ARG A 83 7.65 -9.65 11.94
N ASP A 84 6.80 -9.64 12.96
CA ASP A 84 5.36 -9.44 12.83
C ASP A 84 5.04 -8.07 12.20
N TYR A 85 5.79 -7.03 12.55
CA TYR A 85 5.65 -5.72 11.92
C TYR A 85 5.99 -5.76 10.43
N LEU A 86 7.07 -6.42 10.04
CA LEU A 86 7.47 -6.56 8.63
C LEU A 86 6.41 -7.34 7.83
N GLU A 87 5.90 -8.45 8.38
CA GLU A 87 4.83 -9.23 7.74
C GLU A 87 3.53 -8.43 7.59
N ASN A 88 3.16 -7.65 8.61
CA ASN A 88 2.00 -6.77 8.55
C ASN A 88 2.21 -5.63 7.54
N ALA A 89 3.41 -5.04 7.50
CA ALA A 89 3.76 -3.98 6.56
C ALA A 89 3.72 -4.48 5.12
N GLU A 90 4.21 -5.69 4.84
CA GLU A 90 4.12 -6.32 3.52
C GLU A 90 2.64 -6.53 3.13
N ARG A 91 1.83 -7.09 4.02
CA ARG A 91 0.39 -7.32 3.80
C ARG A 91 -0.36 -6.02 3.50
N ILE A 92 -0.11 -4.97 4.29
CA ILE A 92 -0.73 -3.65 4.10
C ILE A 92 -0.27 -3.05 2.77
N THR A 93 1.04 -3.05 2.50
CA THR A 93 1.60 -2.48 1.25
C THR A 93 1.00 -3.14 0.02
N ARG A 94 0.94 -4.48 0.01
CA ARG A 94 0.30 -5.26 -1.05
C ARG A 94 -1.16 -4.85 -1.28
N LEU A 95 -1.94 -4.71 -0.20
CA LEU A 95 -3.33 -4.27 -0.28
C LEU A 95 -3.45 -2.84 -0.83
N ARG A 96 -2.65 -1.90 -0.33
CA ARG A 96 -2.69 -0.49 -0.73
C ARG A 96 -2.30 -0.30 -2.20
N LEU A 97 -1.30 -1.03 -2.68
CA LEU A 97 -0.88 -0.98 -4.08
C LEU A 97 -1.96 -1.53 -5.02
N ALA A 98 -2.60 -2.64 -4.64
CA ALA A 98 -3.73 -3.18 -5.41
C ALA A 98 -4.91 -2.20 -5.49
N GLN A 99 -5.30 -1.61 -4.35
CA GLN A 99 -6.36 -0.60 -4.29
C GLN A 99 -6.04 0.64 -5.11
N ALA A 100 -4.81 1.16 -5.00
CA ALA A 100 -4.37 2.33 -5.74
C ALA A 100 -4.40 2.08 -7.26
N GLY A 101 -3.95 0.91 -7.73
CA GLY A 101 -4.02 0.55 -9.14
C GLY A 101 -5.45 0.49 -9.68
N VAL A 102 -6.36 -0.16 -8.96
CA VAL A 102 -7.79 -0.25 -9.34
C VAL A 102 -8.44 1.12 -9.39
N ARG A 103 -8.22 1.94 -8.36
CA ARG A 103 -8.81 3.28 -8.25
C ARG A 103 -8.27 4.22 -9.32
N LEU A 104 -6.96 4.17 -9.59
CA LEU A 104 -6.35 4.94 -10.68
C LEU A 104 -6.95 4.57 -12.04
N ALA A 105 -7.09 3.27 -12.34
CA ALA A 105 -7.70 2.82 -13.58
C ALA A 105 -9.15 3.31 -13.72
N ALA A 106 -9.93 3.28 -12.63
CA ALA A 106 -11.30 3.79 -12.62
C ALA A 106 -11.36 5.30 -12.87
N GLU A 107 -10.49 6.09 -12.25
CA GLU A 107 -10.44 7.55 -12.49
C GLU A 107 -10.01 7.88 -13.92
N VAL A 108 -9.04 7.15 -14.48
CA VAL A 108 -8.64 7.29 -15.88
C VAL A 108 -9.80 6.97 -16.82
N ASN A 109 -10.54 5.87 -16.58
CA ASN A 109 -11.72 5.53 -17.37
C ASN A 109 -12.81 6.60 -17.26
N ARG A 110 -13.09 7.12 -16.06
CA ARG A 110 -14.06 8.21 -15.86
C ARG A 110 -13.66 9.49 -16.59
N ALA A 111 -12.37 9.78 -16.64
CA ALA A 111 -11.85 10.99 -17.26
C ALA A 111 -11.75 10.91 -18.79
N LEU A 112 -11.53 9.70 -19.35
CA LEU A 112 -11.20 9.52 -20.76
C LEU A 112 -12.26 8.77 -21.58
N CYS A 113 -13.16 8.01 -20.95
CA CYS A 113 -14.20 7.30 -21.68
C CYS A 113 -15.47 8.16 -21.77
N ASP A 114 -15.99 8.31 -23.00
CA ASP A 114 -17.26 8.98 -23.22
C ASP A 114 -18.42 8.06 -22.76
N PRO A 115 -19.51 8.59 -22.17
CA PRO A 115 -20.68 7.78 -21.78
C PRO A 115 -21.30 7.00 -22.95
N ALA A 116 -21.02 7.41 -24.19
CA ALA A 116 -21.49 6.76 -25.41
C ALA A 116 -20.75 5.45 -25.74
N ASP A 117 -19.53 5.27 -25.24
CA ASP A 117 -18.72 4.06 -25.50
C ASP A 117 -19.01 2.91 -24.52
N ALA A 118 -19.89 3.16 -23.54
CA ALA A 118 -20.23 2.22 -22.47
C ALA A 118 -21.55 1.45 -22.70
N SER A 119 -22.09 1.43 -23.93
CA SER A 119 -23.24 0.58 -24.27
C SER A 119 -22.77 -0.78 -24.82
N PRO A 120 -23.37 -1.91 -24.38
CA PRO A 120 -23.13 -3.23 -24.96
C PRO A 120 -23.70 -3.38 -26.38
#